data_AF-A0A2V9PGJ3-F1
#
_entry.id   AF-A0A2V9PGJ3-F1
#
_cell.length_a   1.000
_cell.length_b   1.000
_cell.length_c   1.000
_cell.angle_alpha   90.00
_cell.angle_beta   90.00
_cell.angle_gamma   90.00
#
_symmetry.space_group_name_H-M   'P 1'
#
loop_
_entity.id
_entity.type
_entity.pdbx_description
1 polymer ?
#
loop_
_entity_poly.entity_id
_entity_poly.type
_entity_poly.pdbx_seq_one_letter_code
_entity_poly.pdbx_strand_id
1 'polypeptide(L)'
;MNVASWASTVRSNWETVFPRCREADCGSRKMWRRLYWRRAGIHLENSWYCGPQCFEHAVCRSLTRAQSASPSKTQPVRHRIPLGLLMLSRGQLTNRQLRMALDAQRTSGTGRIGHWLEQLGFATEQQITAALGVQWACPVFPISTARDNCEGLLPLPLLEAFRMLPVQFVPATRLLYVAFCESIEYTALYAIEQMLRCRTEACLVGDSAMTDALGLLAESRRPADILFDGCRDAAEMARITCGYALKLGASEVRIACCGEFIWARLECSREPANLLFHRRDTAPQGDTLHLTGCRGSSRPVAS
;
A
#
# COMPACT_ATOMS: atom_id res chain seq x y z
N MET A 1 -20.07 -16.78 -48.02
CA MET A 1 -19.32 -17.29 -46.86
C MET A 1 -17.86 -16.92 -47.06
N ASN A 2 -17.33 -15.98 -46.27
CA ASN A 2 -16.16 -15.19 -46.62
C ASN A 2 -14.92 -15.63 -45.82
N VAL A 3 -13.89 -16.12 -46.51
CA VAL A 3 -12.64 -16.72 -45.97
C VAL A 3 -11.79 -15.69 -45.19
N ALA A 4 -12.11 -14.40 -45.30
CA ALA A 4 -11.36 -13.30 -44.68
C ALA A 4 -11.55 -13.15 -43.15
N SER A 5 -12.63 -13.68 -42.55
CA SER A 5 -12.88 -13.48 -41.10
C SER A 5 -12.12 -14.46 -40.19
N TRP A 6 -11.57 -15.54 -40.75
CA TRP A 6 -10.81 -16.54 -40.00
C TRP A 6 -9.35 -16.09 -39.77
N ALA A 7 -8.78 -15.29 -40.66
CA ALA A 7 -7.38 -14.87 -40.58
C ALA A 7 -7.12 -13.84 -39.46
N SER A 8 -8.10 -13.00 -39.09
CA SER A 8 -7.97 -12.03 -37.99
C SER A 8 -8.11 -12.68 -36.60
N THR A 9 -8.96 -13.70 -36.46
CA THR A 9 -9.13 -14.44 -35.21
C THR A 9 -7.98 -15.40 -34.95
N VAL A 10 -7.40 -16.00 -35.99
CA VAL A 10 -6.14 -16.76 -35.88
C VAL A 10 -4.97 -15.81 -35.61
N ARG A 11 -5.01 -14.56 -36.10
CA ARG A 11 -4.00 -13.53 -35.81
C ARG A 11 -4.07 -12.93 -34.39
N SER A 12 -5.15 -13.05 -33.63
CA SER A 12 -5.12 -12.63 -32.21
C SER A 12 -4.65 -13.75 -31.28
N ASN A 13 -4.65 -15.00 -31.78
CA ASN A 13 -4.36 -16.19 -30.97
C ASN A 13 -2.90 -16.71 -31.08
N TRP A 14 -2.08 -16.18 -32.00
CA TRP A 14 -0.65 -16.54 -32.08
C TRP A 14 0.24 -15.68 -31.18
N GLU A 15 -0.17 -14.45 -30.85
CA GLU A 15 0.55 -13.59 -29.91
C GLU A 15 0.40 -14.06 -28.46
N THR A 16 -0.72 -14.70 -28.13
CA THR A 16 -0.94 -15.40 -26.85
C THR A 16 -0.15 -16.71 -26.74
N VAL A 17 0.15 -17.37 -27.87
CA VAL A 17 0.92 -18.64 -27.90
C VAL A 17 2.44 -18.38 -28.02
N PHE A 18 2.86 -17.22 -28.53
CA PHE A 18 4.27 -16.83 -28.67
C PHE A 18 4.50 -15.37 -28.22
N PRO A 19 4.45 -15.08 -26.91
CA PRO A 19 4.68 -13.74 -26.42
C PRO A 19 6.08 -13.25 -26.84
N ARG A 20 6.14 -12.02 -27.34
CA ARG A 20 7.43 -11.37 -27.67
C ARG A 20 7.96 -10.67 -26.44
N CYS A 21 9.25 -10.90 -26.14
CA CYS A 21 9.92 -10.17 -25.05
C CYS A 21 9.84 -8.66 -25.30
N ARG A 22 9.27 -7.93 -24.34
CA ARG A 22 9.08 -6.47 -24.45
C ARG A 22 10.37 -5.68 -24.27
N GLU A 23 11.42 -6.30 -23.73
CA GLU A 23 12.72 -5.64 -23.52
C GLU A 23 13.31 -5.13 -24.85
N ALA A 24 13.74 -3.88 -24.89
CA ALA A 24 14.24 -3.22 -26.10
C ALA A 24 15.54 -3.89 -26.57
N ASP A 25 16.46 -4.11 -25.63
CA ASP A 25 17.80 -4.67 -25.84
C ASP A 25 17.83 -6.20 -25.64
N CYS A 26 16.75 -6.88 -26.02
CA CYS A 26 16.64 -8.32 -25.85
C CYS A 26 17.58 -9.08 -26.81
N GLY A 27 18.68 -9.61 -26.28
CA GLY A 27 19.69 -10.37 -27.04
C GLY A 27 19.16 -11.66 -27.70
N SER A 28 18.05 -12.22 -27.21
CA SER A 28 17.44 -13.45 -27.76
C SER A 28 16.62 -13.21 -29.04
N ARG A 29 16.40 -11.95 -29.45
CA ARG A 29 15.70 -11.61 -30.71
C ARG A 29 16.41 -12.13 -31.96
N LYS A 30 17.70 -12.46 -31.88
CA LYS A 30 18.55 -12.76 -33.04
C LYS A 30 18.87 -14.23 -33.30
N MET A 31 18.59 -15.19 -32.40
CA MET A 31 19.20 -16.53 -32.63
C MET A 31 18.47 -17.79 -32.19
N TRP A 32 17.55 -17.82 -31.21
CA TRP A 32 16.97 -19.12 -30.79
C TRP A 32 15.51 -19.02 -30.34
N ARG A 33 14.58 -19.01 -31.30
CA ARG A 33 13.13 -19.11 -31.05
C ARG A 33 12.64 -20.52 -30.70
N ARG A 34 13.44 -21.57 -30.88
CA ARG A 34 12.97 -22.98 -30.78
C ARG A 34 13.50 -23.79 -29.59
N LEU A 35 14.66 -23.44 -29.01
CA LEU A 35 15.27 -24.27 -27.95
C LEU A 35 15.00 -23.79 -26.50
N TYR A 36 14.67 -22.52 -26.31
CA TYR A 36 14.41 -21.94 -24.97
C TYR A 36 12.98 -22.16 -24.45
N TRP A 37 12.17 -22.95 -25.16
CA TRP A 37 10.78 -23.29 -24.84
C TRP A 37 10.57 -24.03 -23.50
N ARG A 38 11.64 -24.42 -22.79
CA ARG A 38 11.55 -25.13 -21.50
C ARG A 38 11.47 -24.24 -20.27
N ARG A 39 11.61 -22.91 -20.39
CA ARG A 39 11.35 -21.98 -19.27
C ARG A 39 10.21 -21.05 -19.65
N ALA A 40 9.07 -21.20 -18.97
CA ALA A 40 8.00 -20.21 -19.00
C ALA A 40 8.61 -18.87 -18.58
N GLY A 41 8.55 -17.85 -19.46
CA GLY A 41 9.01 -16.51 -19.10
C GLY A 41 8.13 -15.88 -18.03
N ILE A 42 8.52 -14.70 -17.56
CA ILE A 42 7.85 -14.03 -16.43
C ILE A 42 7.09 -12.81 -16.97
N HIS A 43 5.85 -12.64 -16.50
CA HIS A 43 5.10 -11.42 -16.75
C HIS A 43 5.46 -10.35 -15.72
N LEU A 44 5.69 -9.12 -16.18
CA LEU A 44 5.60 -7.92 -15.35
C LEU A 44 4.36 -7.17 -15.80
N GLU A 45 3.33 -7.15 -14.94
CA GLU A 45 2.00 -6.63 -15.28
C GLU A 45 1.47 -7.29 -16.58
N ASN A 46 1.26 -6.50 -17.64
CA ASN A 46 0.74 -6.96 -18.92
C ASN A 46 1.84 -7.28 -19.96
N SER A 47 3.11 -7.34 -19.55
CA SER A 47 4.25 -7.51 -20.46
C SER A 47 5.06 -8.75 -20.14
N TRP A 48 5.42 -9.52 -21.17
CA TRP A 48 6.19 -10.76 -21.00
C TRP A 48 7.69 -10.56 -21.24
N TYR A 49 8.51 -11.29 -20.46
CA TYR A 49 9.97 -11.26 -20.53
C TYR A 49 10.55 -12.66 -20.61
N CYS A 50 11.47 -12.87 -21.55
CA CYS A 50 11.96 -14.21 -21.90
C CYS A 50 12.95 -14.83 -20.91
N GLY A 51 13.52 -14.04 -20.01
CA GLY A 51 14.52 -14.55 -19.07
C GLY A 51 14.93 -13.53 -18.00
N PRO A 52 15.77 -13.96 -17.04
CA PRO A 52 16.12 -13.19 -15.84
C PRO A 52 16.59 -11.77 -16.12
N GLN A 53 17.54 -11.59 -17.04
CA GLN A 53 18.13 -10.27 -17.34
C GLN A 53 17.11 -9.30 -17.94
N CYS A 54 16.30 -9.77 -18.91
CA CYS A 54 15.25 -8.94 -19.52
C CYS A 54 14.17 -8.56 -18.49
N PHE A 55 13.84 -9.49 -17.60
CA PHE A 55 12.88 -9.23 -16.53
C PHE A 55 13.45 -8.24 -15.51
N GLU A 56 14.72 -8.39 -15.10
CA GLU A 56 15.38 -7.48 -14.16
C GLU A 56 15.47 -6.04 -14.67
N HIS A 57 15.84 -5.86 -15.94
CA HIS A 57 15.84 -4.52 -16.54
C HIS A 57 14.44 -3.89 -16.53
N ALA A 58 13.41 -4.67 -16.80
CA ALA A 58 12.03 -4.20 -16.77
C ALA A 58 11.53 -3.85 -15.37
N VAL A 59 11.84 -4.70 -14.39
CA VAL A 59 11.54 -4.46 -12.98
C VAL A 59 12.27 -3.21 -12.50
N CYS A 60 13.56 -3.06 -12.81
CA CYS A 60 14.34 -1.87 -12.47
C CYS A 60 13.68 -0.60 -13.01
N ARG A 61 13.27 -0.57 -14.29
CA ARG A 61 12.53 0.58 -14.85
C ARG A 61 11.19 0.84 -14.15
N SER A 62 10.45 -0.21 -13.80
CA SER A 62 9.18 -0.06 -13.07
C SER A 62 9.41 0.55 -11.69
N LEU A 63 10.42 0.06 -10.96
CA LEU A 63 10.81 0.56 -9.65
C LEU A 63 11.40 1.97 -9.67
N THR A 64 12.13 2.35 -10.72
CA THR A 64 12.57 3.75 -10.91
C THR A 64 11.37 4.67 -11.04
N ARG A 65 10.38 4.30 -11.88
CA ARG A 65 9.14 5.09 -12.03
C ARG A 65 8.36 5.17 -10.72
N ALA A 66 8.27 4.06 -9.97
CA ALA A 66 7.59 4.00 -8.69
C ALA A 66 8.27 4.89 -7.62
N GLN A 67 9.60 4.97 -7.61
CA GLN A 67 10.33 5.88 -6.73
C GLN A 67 10.18 7.35 -7.11
N SER A 68 10.22 7.65 -8.40
CA SER A 68 10.08 9.02 -8.90
C SER A 68 8.63 9.52 -8.90
N ALA A 69 7.65 8.61 -8.82
CA ALA A 69 6.27 8.97 -8.60
C ALA A 69 6.18 9.68 -7.25
N SER A 70 5.94 11.00 -7.30
CA SER A 70 5.73 11.80 -6.10
C SER A 70 4.70 11.08 -5.23
N PRO A 71 4.92 10.94 -3.90
CA PRO A 71 3.81 10.67 -3.00
C PRO A 71 2.78 11.71 -3.37
N SER A 72 1.65 11.31 -3.95
CA SER A 72 0.53 12.24 -4.05
C SER A 72 0.22 12.55 -2.60
N LYS A 73 0.75 13.67 -2.09
CA LYS A 73 0.38 14.19 -0.76
C LYS A 73 -1.12 14.11 -0.77
N THR A 74 -1.70 13.30 0.11
CA THR A 74 -3.14 13.18 0.28
C THR A 74 -3.61 14.62 0.49
N GLN A 75 -4.08 15.26 -0.58
CA GLN A 75 -4.47 16.65 -0.47
C GLN A 75 -5.62 16.62 0.52
N PRO A 76 -5.56 17.41 1.62
CA PRO A 76 -6.70 17.49 2.52
C PRO A 76 -7.86 17.92 1.62
N VAL A 77 -8.83 17.02 1.45
CA VAL A 77 -9.95 17.26 0.52
C VAL A 77 -10.64 18.51 1.03
N ARG A 78 -10.38 19.62 0.35
CA ARG A 78 -10.66 21.00 0.82
C ARG A 78 -12.16 21.29 0.99
N HIS A 79 -13.00 20.32 0.64
CA HIS A 79 -14.46 20.40 0.64
C HIS A 79 -15.14 19.56 1.73
N ARG A 80 -14.40 18.99 2.68
CA ARG A 80 -15.01 18.26 3.81
C ARG A 80 -15.26 19.20 4.99
N ILE A 81 -16.48 19.20 5.50
CA ILE A 81 -16.81 19.83 6.78
C ILE A 81 -15.94 19.15 7.85
N PRO A 82 -15.19 19.92 8.67
CA PRO A 82 -14.43 19.36 9.78
C PRO A 82 -15.31 18.57 10.75
N LEU A 83 -14.82 17.45 11.26
CA LEU A 83 -15.57 16.53 12.14
C LEU A 83 -16.28 17.27 13.28
N GLY A 84 -15.57 18.14 14.00
CA GLY A 84 -16.14 18.90 15.11
C GLY A 84 -17.28 19.83 14.70
N LEU A 85 -17.18 20.49 13.53
CA LEU A 85 -18.26 21.34 13.00
C LEU A 85 -19.45 20.51 12.51
N LEU A 86 -19.19 19.35 11.92
CA LEU A 86 -20.24 18.41 11.51
C LEU A 86 -21.06 17.95 12.74
N MET A 87 -20.38 17.52 13.80
CA MET A 87 -21.03 17.08 15.04
C MET A 87 -21.77 18.23 15.74
N LEU A 88 -21.21 19.44 15.76
CA LEU A 88 -21.88 20.64 16.27
C LEU A 88 -23.16 20.96 15.49
N SER A 89 -23.11 20.92 14.16
CA SER A 89 -24.28 21.20 13.29
C SER A 89 -25.44 20.23 13.50
N ARG A 90 -25.14 19.03 14.00
CA ARG A 90 -26.11 17.96 14.31
C ARG A 90 -26.58 17.97 15.76
N GLY A 91 -26.15 18.93 16.56
CA GLY A 91 -26.47 19.00 17.99
C GLY A 91 -25.83 17.90 18.84
N GLN A 92 -24.86 17.17 18.30
CA GLN A 92 -24.11 16.14 19.05
C GLN A 92 -23.07 16.76 19.99
N LEU A 93 -22.65 17.99 19.70
CA LEU A 93 -21.74 18.78 20.52
C LEU A 93 -22.31 20.18 20.74
N THR A 94 -21.92 20.79 21.86
CA THR A 94 -22.09 22.23 22.10
C THR A 94 -20.85 23.01 21.68
N ASN A 95 -21.02 24.32 21.40
CA ASN A 95 -19.90 25.22 21.12
C ASN A 95 -18.83 25.19 22.23
N ARG A 96 -19.24 25.07 23.49
CA ARG A 96 -18.33 24.99 24.63
C ARG A 96 -17.49 23.71 24.61
N GLN A 97 -18.12 22.56 24.40
CA GLN A 97 -17.43 21.26 24.32
C GLN A 97 -16.42 21.23 23.16
N LEU A 98 -16.81 21.72 21.98
CA LEU A 98 -15.91 21.76 20.84
C LEU A 98 -14.68 22.66 21.10
N ARG A 99 -14.87 23.83 21.71
CA ARG A 99 -13.75 24.71 22.08
C ARG A 99 -12.79 24.05 23.06
N MET A 100 -13.33 23.44 24.12
CA MET A 100 -12.53 22.72 25.12
C MET A 100 -11.70 21.59 24.49
N ALA A 101 -12.28 20.81 23.57
CA ALA A 101 -11.55 19.76 22.87
C ALA A 101 -10.46 20.31 21.94
N LEU A 102 -10.71 21.42 21.24
CA LEU A 102 -9.70 22.09 20.40
C LEU A 102 -8.57 22.73 21.23
N ASP A 103 -8.87 23.25 22.43
CA ASP A 103 -7.87 23.77 23.36
C ASP A 103 -6.99 22.64 23.91
N ALA A 104 -7.58 21.51 24.30
CA ALA A 104 -6.86 20.32 24.74
C ALA A 104 -5.94 19.78 23.63
N GLN A 105 -6.46 19.64 22.40
CA GLN A 105 -5.68 19.21 21.24
C GLN A 105 -4.48 20.13 20.97
N ARG A 106 -4.70 21.44 20.98
CA ARG A 106 -3.62 22.43 20.78
C ARG A 106 -2.58 22.39 21.89
N THR A 107 -3.02 22.18 23.13
CA THR A 107 -2.13 22.14 24.30
C THR A 107 -1.25 20.89 24.28
N SER A 108 -1.79 19.74 23.86
CA SER A 108 -1.02 18.51 23.70
C SER A 108 -0.12 18.52 22.45
N GLY A 109 -0.54 19.22 21.39
CA GLY A 109 0.17 19.24 20.11
C GLY A 109 0.05 17.94 19.30
N THR A 110 -0.75 16.97 19.76
CA THR A 110 -0.91 15.64 19.14
C THR A 110 -2.37 15.16 19.19
N GLY A 111 -2.65 14.09 18.45
CA GLY A 111 -3.98 13.47 18.40
C GLY A 111 -4.98 14.21 17.51
N ARG A 112 -5.99 13.48 17.02
CA ARG A 112 -7.08 14.06 16.22
C ARG A 112 -8.20 14.58 17.13
N ILE A 113 -9.02 15.49 16.61
CA ILE A 113 -10.11 16.09 17.38
C ILE A 113 -11.11 15.05 17.92
N GLY A 114 -11.35 13.96 17.18
CA GLY A 114 -12.21 12.86 17.63
C GLY A 114 -11.71 12.23 18.93
N HIS A 115 -10.42 11.91 19.01
CA HIS A 115 -9.79 11.38 20.22
C HIS A 115 -9.99 12.29 21.45
N TRP A 116 -9.82 13.61 21.28
CA TRP A 116 -10.02 14.57 22.37
C TRP A 116 -11.49 14.70 22.79
N LEU A 117 -12.43 14.62 21.83
CA LEU A 117 -13.86 14.61 22.12
C LEU A 117 -14.25 13.36 22.92
N GLU A 118 -13.65 12.22 22.63
CA GLU A 118 -13.85 10.98 23.38
C GLU A 118 -13.22 11.03 24.77
N GLN A 119 -11.93 11.38 24.86
CA GLN A 119 -11.22 11.46 26.14
C GLN A 119 -11.87 12.42 27.14
N LEU A 120 -12.45 13.52 26.66
CA LEU A 120 -13.16 14.50 27.50
C LEU A 120 -14.61 14.08 27.81
N GLY A 121 -15.07 12.93 27.30
CA GLY A 121 -16.43 12.42 27.50
C GLY A 121 -17.51 13.21 26.77
N PHE A 122 -17.14 13.97 25.72
CA PHE A 122 -18.09 14.79 24.94
C PHE A 122 -18.75 14.02 23.80
N ALA A 123 -18.13 12.94 23.33
CA ALA A 123 -18.70 12.03 22.35
C ALA A 123 -18.24 10.59 22.61
N THR A 124 -19.02 9.61 22.20
CA THR A 124 -18.60 8.20 22.20
C THR A 124 -17.88 7.83 20.91
N GLU A 125 -17.08 6.76 20.92
CA GLU A 125 -16.45 6.18 19.73
C GLU A 125 -17.47 5.97 18.58
N GLN A 126 -18.65 5.44 18.91
CA GLN A 126 -19.72 5.17 17.94
C GLN A 126 -20.23 6.47 17.31
N GLN A 127 -20.39 7.54 18.09
CA GLN A 127 -20.80 8.85 17.57
C GLN A 127 -19.73 9.47 16.66
N ILE A 128 -18.46 9.34 17.04
CA ILE A 128 -17.31 9.81 16.25
C ILE A 128 -17.25 9.05 14.92
N THR A 129 -17.32 7.71 14.96
CA THR A 129 -17.29 6.85 13.77
C THR A 129 -18.47 7.12 12.84
N ALA A 130 -19.68 7.30 13.38
CA ALA A 130 -20.86 7.66 12.59
C ALA A 130 -20.71 9.04 11.93
N ALA A 131 -20.13 10.02 12.63
CA ALA A 131 -19.86 11.33 12.07
C ALA A 131 -18.79 11.28 10.97
N LEU A 132 -17.73 10.48 11.15
CA LEU A 132 -16.74 10.19 10.11
C LEU A 132 -17.39 9.52 8.89
N GLY A 133 -18.29 8.55 9.11
CA GLY A 133 -19.13 7.92 8.08
C GLY A 133 -19.73 8.94 7.12
N VAL A 134 -20.37 9.95 7.68
CA VAL A 134 -20.96 11.03 6.90
C VAL A 134 -19.90 11.95 6.28
N GLN A 135 -18.87 12.32 7.04
CA GLN A 135 -17.80 13.20 6.54
C GLN A 135 -17.12 12.65 5.28
N TRP A 136 -16.98 11.32 5.22
CA TRP A 136 -16.36 10.61 4.11
C TRP A 136 -17.35 10.06 3.07
N ALA A 137 -18.66 10.19 3.33
CA ALA A 137 -19.73 9.57 2.55
C ALA A 137 -19.55 8.04 2.39
N CYS A 138 -19.13 7.39 3.48
CA CYS A 138 -18.84 5.97 3.52
C CYS A 138 -19.72 5.25 4.54
N PRO A 139 -20.11 3.99 4.25
CA PRO A 139 -20.83 3.16 5.21
C PRO A 139 -19.96 2.88 6.45
N VAL A 140 -20.60 2.79 7.61
CA VAL A 140 -19.98 2.32 8.85
C VAL A 140 -20.34 0.86 9.04
N PHE A 141 -19.34 0.00 9.22
CA PHE A 141 -19.54 -1.42 9.43
C PHE A 141 -19.25 -1.78 10.90
N PRO A 142 -20.14 -2.54 11.56
CA PRO A 142 -19.74 -3.27 12.75
C PRO A 142 -18.76 -4.36 12.32
N ILE A 143 -17.49 -4.30 12.75
CA ILE A 143 -16.58 -5.44 12.58
C ILE A 143 -17.02 -6.53 13.56
N SER A 144 -18.07 -7.25 13.21
CA SER A 144 -18.40 -8.53 13.84
C SER A 144 -17.69 -9.63 13.06
N THR A 145 -16.37 -9.70 13.25
CA THR A 145 -15.44 -10.84 13.03
C THR A 145 -15.43 -11.64 11.71
N ALA A 146 -16.44 -11.58 10.84
CA ALA A 146 -16.48 -12.33 9.58
C ALA A 146 -15.75 -11.55 8.48
N ARG A 147 -14.53 -11.99 8.15
CA ARG A 147 -13.70 -11.49 7.06
C ARG A 147 -13.77 -12.42 5.86
N ASP A 148 -14.96 -12.55 5.30
CA ASP A 148 -15.25 -13.55 4.28
C ASP A 148 -14.36 -13.34 3.04
N ASN A 149 -13.60 -14.38 2.70
CA ASN A 149 -12.70 -14.42 1.54
C ASN A 149 -11.56 -13.39 1.56
N CYS A 150 -11.16 -12.91 2.74
CA CYS A 150 -10.14 -11.85 2.88
C CYS A 150 -8.76 -12.36 3.33
N GLU A 151 -8.62 -13.63 3.67
CA GLU A 151 -7.39 -14.21 4.19
C GLU A 151 -6.21 -14.07 3.21
N GLY A 152 -5.08 -13.54 3.70
CA GLY A 152 -3.84 -13.42 2.91
C GLY A 152 -3.92 -12.47 1.70
N LEU A 153 -5.01 -11.72 1.51
CA LEU A 153 -5.12 -10.79 0.38
C LEU A 153 -4.07 -9.67 0.46
N LEU A 154 -3.93 -9.09 1.66
CA LEU A 154 -3.15 -7.88 1.90
C LEU A 154 -2.03 -8.12 2.93
N PRO A 155 -0.80 -7.60 2.67
CA PRO A 155 0.32 -7.72 3.59
C PRO A 155 0.08 -7.03 4.95
N LEU A 156 0.49 -7.66 6.05
CA LEU A 156 0.33 -7.08 7.40
C LEU A 156 0.92 -5.67 7.53
N PRO A 157 2.15 -5.38 7.03
CA PRO A 157 2.73 -4.06 7.21
C PRO A 157 1.90 -2.95 6.56
N LEU A 158 1.18 -3.25 5.46
CA LEU A 158 0.26 -2.28 4.86
C LEU A 158 -1.00 -2.09 5.71
N LEU A 159 -1.54 -3.16 6.28
CA LEU A 159 -2.71 -3.06 7.17
C LEU A 159 -2.41 -2.21 8.40
N GLU A 160 -1.24 -2.39 8.98
CA GLU A 160 -0.77 -1.63 10.15
C GLU A 160 -0.47 -0.18 9.80
N ALA A 161 0.34 0.07 8.77
CA ALA A 161 0.77 1.41 8.38
C ALA A 161 -0.40 2.32 7.99
N PHE A 162 -1.39 1.78 7.26
CA PHE A 162 -2.58 2.54 6.84
C PHE A 162 -3.76 2.41 7.79
N ARG A 163 -3.61 1.69 8.92
CA ARG A 163 -4.70 1.31 9.85
C ARG A 163 -5.97 0.92 9.10
N MET A 164 -5.84 -0.10 8.26
CA MET A 164 -6.89 -0.58 7.37
C MET A 164 -7.08 -2.09 7.44
N LEU A 165 -8.26 -2.58 7.05
CA LEU A 165 -8.58 -4.01 7.04
C LEU A 165 -9.40 -4.41 5.81
N PRO A 166 -9.11 -5.56 5.17
CA PRO A 166 -10.03 -6.15 4.22
C PRO A 166 -11.23 -6.72 5.00
N VAL A 167 -12.44 -6.25 4.67
CA VAL A 167 -13.68 -6.63 5.37
C VAL A 167 -14.35 -7.79 4.64
N GLN A 168 -14.58 -7.63 3.34
CA GLN A 168 -15.25 -8.64 2.55
C GLN A 168 -14.78 -8.56 1.10
N PHE A 169 -14.42 -9.71 0.53
CA PHE A 169 -14.21 -9.85 -0.90
C PHE A 169 -15.41 -10.54 -1.55
N VAL A 170 -16.03 -9.88 -2.53
CA VAL A 170 -17.15 -10.38 -3.32
C VAL A 170 -16.61 -10.90 -4.66
N PRO A 171 -16.45 -12.23 -4.86
CA PRO A 171 -15.79 -12.76 -6.04
C PRO A 171 -16.54 -12.48 -7.35
N ALA A 172 -17.88 -12.49 -7.31
CA ALA A 172 -18.73 -12.31 -8.49
C ALA A 172 -18.52 -10.96 -9.18
N THR A 173 -18.27 -9.90 -8.40
CA THR A 173 -18.04 -8.52 -8.91
C THR A 173 -16.59 -8.09 -8.82
N ARG A 174 -15.71 -8.93 -8.25
CA ARG A 174 -14.33 -8.60 -7.86
C ARG A 174 -14.30 -7.28 -7.07
N LEU A 175 -15.15 -7.16 -6.07
CA LEU A 175 -15.22 -5.99 -5.20
C LEU A 175 -14.67 -6.32 -3.81
N LEU A 176 -13.72 -5.53 -3.33
CA LEU A 176 -13.15 -5.62 -1.99
C LEU A 176 -13.60 -4.42 -1.15
N TYR A 177 -14.29 -4.68 -0.04
CA TYR A 177 -14.54 -3.66 0.97
C TYR A 177 -13.31 -3.52 1.88
N VAL A 178 -12.83 -2.29 2.03
CA VAL A 178 -11.67 -1.96 2.85
C VAL A 178 -12.06 -0.95 3.92
N ALA A 179 -11.87 -1.37 5.16
CA ALA A 179 -12.17 -0.61 6.36
C ALA A 179 -11.03 0.35 6.74
N PHE A 180 -11.37 1.56 7.18
CA PHE A 180 -10.47 2.54 7.79
C PHE A 180 -11.07 3.09 9.09
N CYS A 181 -10.25 3.68 9.97
CA CYS A 181 -10.75 4.31 11.20
C CYS A 181 -11.07 5.79 11.04
N GLU A 182 -10.08 6.56 10.56
CA GLU A 182 -10.13 8.03 10.65
C GLU A 182 -10.06 8.72 9.29
N SER A 183 -9.24 8.18 8.38
CA SER A 183 -9.05 8.69 7.03
C SER A 183 -8.98 7.58 6.01
N ILE A 184 -9.52 7.86 4.83
CA ILE A 184 -9.47 6.95 3.70
C ILE A 184 -8.21 7.25 2.89
N GLU A 185 -7.35 6.24 2.76
CA GLU A 185 -6.11 6.32 2.01
C GLU A 185 -6.33 5.82 0.58
N TYR A 186 -6.78 6.71 -0.30
CA TYR A 186 -7.09 6.38 -1.70
C TYR A 186 -5.90 5.85 -2.50
N THR A 187 -4.68 6.24 -2.14
CA THR A 187 -3.46 5.70 -2.76
C THR A 187 -3.26 4.23 -2.42
N ALA A 188 -3.56 3.83 -1.19
CA ALA A 188 -3.54 2.43 -0.77
C ALA A 188 -4.64 1.64 -1.48
N LEU A 189 -5.87 2.18 -1.54
CA LEU A 189 -6.97 1.58 -2.30
C LEU A 189 -6.61 1.32 -3.76
N TYR A 190 -6.07 2.34 -4.45
CA TYR A 190 -5.64 2.19 -5.84
C TYR A 190 -4.54 1.13 -5.99
N ALA A 191 -3.56 1.09 -5.09
CA ALA A 191 -2.52 0.06 -5.10
C ALA A 191 -3.12 -1.36 -4.95
N ILE A 192 -4.10 -1.52 -4.06
CA ILE A 192 -4.83 -2.77 -3.86
C ILE A 192 -5.58 -3.18 -5.12
N GLU A 193 -6.25 -2.23 -5.80
CA GLU A 193 -6.93 -2.50 -7.07
C GLU A 193 -5.96 -3.03 -8.13
N GLN A 194 -4.78 -2.43 -8.27
CA GLN A 194 -3.74 -2.90 -9.18
C GLN A 194 -3.21 -4.29 -8.79
N MET A 195 -2.97 -4.51 -7.49
CA MET A 195 -2.39 -5.77 -7.01
C MET A 195 -3.35 -6.94 -7.06
N LEU A 196 -4.62 -6.73 -6.76
CA LEU A 196 -5.62 -7.80 -6.71
C LEU A 196 -6.49 -7.85 -7.98
N ARG A 197 -6.31 -6.91 -8.90
CA ARG A 197 -7.14 -6.72 -10.11
C ARG A 197 -8.63 -6.71 -9.74
N CYS A 198 -8.98 -5.92 -8.74
CA CYS A 198 -10.33 -5.82 -8.19
C CYS A 198 -10.72 -4.34 -8.11
N ARG A 199 -11.99 -4.06 -7.83
CA ARG A 199 -12.44 -2.74 -7.39
C ARG A 199 -12.40 -2.68 -5.87
N THR A 200 -12.20 -1.50 -5.33
CA THR A 200 -12.28 -1.25 -3.89
C THR A 200 -13.42 -0.31 -3.54
N GLU A 201 -14.04 -0.53 -2.38
CA GLU A 201 -14.98 0.41 -1.76
C GLU A 201 -14.56 0.62 -0.31
N ALA A 202 -14.49 1.88 0.10
CA ALA A 202 -14.06 2.25 1.44
C ALA A 202 -15.23 2.21 2.43
N CYS A 203 -14.96 1.72 3.64
CA CYS A 203 -15.88 1.81 4.76
C CYS A 203 -15.17 2.25 6.04
N LEU A 204 -15.95 2.62 7.05
CA LEU A 204 -15.44 3.08 8.33
C LEU A 204 -15.82 2.15 9.49
N VAL A 205 -14.97 2.14 10.50
CA VAL A 205 -15.02 1.25 11.67
C VAL A 205 -14.48 2.01 12.89
N GLY A 206 -14.89 1.59 14.09
CA GLY A 206 -14.30 2.10 15.34
C GLY A 206 -12.83 1.72 15.51
N ASP A 207 -12.07 2.60 16.15
CA ASP A 207 -10.64 2.39 16.43
C ASP A 207 -10.37 1.19 17.35
N SER A 208 -11.25 0.91 18.32
CA SER A 208 -11.17 -0.27 19.18
C SER A 208 -11.24 -1.56 18.35
N ALA A 209 -12.27 -1.68 17.51
CA ALA A 209 -12.48 -2.83 16.65
C ALA A 209 -11.37 -3.01 15.61
N MET A 210 -10.82 -1.93 15.06
CA MET A 210 -9.64 -1.99 14.19
C MET A 210 -8.42 -2.53 14.93
N THR A 211 -8.15 -2.00 16.11
CA THR A 211 -7.00 -2.40 16.94
C THR A 211 -7.06 -3.87 17.28
N ASP A 212 -8.21 -4.35 17.76
CA ASP A 212 -8.43 -5.75 18.08
C ASP A 212 -8.24 -6.64 16.83
N ALA A 213 -8.83 -6.24 15.71
CA ALA A 213 -8.77 -7.03 14.48
C ALA A 213 -7.38 -7.07 13.84
N LEU A 214 -6.55 -6.02 14.01
CA LEU A 214 -5.13 -6.00 13.63
C LEU A 214 -4.28 -6.85 14.59
N GLY A 215 -4.55 -6.80 15.89
CA GLY A 215 -3.86 -7.62 16.90
C GLY A 215 -4.01 -9.13 16.62
N LEU A 216 -5.25 -9.60 16.42
CA LEU A 216 -5.53 -11.00 16.03
C LEU A 216 -4.82 -11.42 14.73
N LEU A 217 -4.64 -10.44 13.85
CA LEU A 217 -4.05 -10.62 12.54
C LEU A 217 -2.53 -10.67 12.57
N ALA A 218 -1.89 -10.04 13.55
CA ALA A 218 -0.45 -10.09 13.78
C ALA A 218 -0.03 -11.46 14.37
N GLU A 219 -0.92 -12.10 15.13
CA GLU A 219 -0.68 -13.44 15.71
C GLU A 219 -0.83 -14.58 14.68
N SER A 220 -1.45 -14.30 13.53
CA SER A 220 -1.73 -15.30 12.49
C SER A 220 -0.51 -15.56 11.58
N ARG A 221 -0.25 -16.83 11.24
CA ARG A 221 0.76 -17.20 10.25
C ARG A 221 0.31 -16.74 8.85
N ARG A 222 1.05 -15.84 8.24
CA ARG A 222 0.72 -15.19 6.97
C ARG A 222 1.57 -15.70 5.80
N PRO A 223 1.15 -15.43 4.55
CA PRO A 223 2.01 -15.61 3.37
C PRO A 223 3.36 -14.91 3.56
N ALA A 224 4.34 -15.27 2.72
CA ALA A 224 5.69 -14.71 2.74
C ALA A 224 5.72 -13.21 2.38
N ASP A 225 5.24 -12.38 3.29
CA ASP A 225 5.37 -10.93 3.27
C ASP A 225 6.77 -10.59 3.80
N ILE A 226 7.60 -9.99 2.95
CA ILE A 226 8.97 -9.63 3.30
C ILE A 226 9.10 -8.12 3.16
N LEU A 227 9.39 -7.49 4.30
CA LEU A 227 9.68 -6.07 4.37
C LEU A 227 11.18 -5.83 4.25
N PHE A 228 11.57 -4.95 3.34
CA PHE A 228 12.94 -4.52 3.14
C PHE A 228 13.11 -3.06 3.57
N ASP A 229 13.86 -2.88 4.65
CA ASP A 229 14.28 -1.57 5.13
C ASP A 229 15.64 -1.21 4.51
N GLY A 230 15.75 0.01 3.97
CA GLY A 230 17.04 0.55 3.55
C GLY A 230 17.56 0.12 2.17
N CYS A 231 16.72 -0.45 1.29
CA CYS A 231 17.10 -0.62 -0.12
C CYS A 231 17.49 0.75 -0.74
N ARG A 232 18.67 0.79 -1.35
CA ARG A 232 19.33 2.05 -1.73
C ARG A 232 18.84 2.61 -3.05
N ASP A 233 18.45 1.75 -3.99
CA ASP A 233 18.01 2.18 -5.32
C ASP A 233 17.12 1.15 -6.04
N ALA A 234 16.63 1.55 -7.21
CA ALA A 234 15.79 0.70 -8.07
C ALA A 234 16.49 -0.60 -8.50
N ALA A 235 17.81 -0.59 -8.69
CA ALA A 235 18.56 -1.72 -9.20
C ALA A 235 18.73 -2.80 -8.13
N GLU A 236 18.97 -2.41 -6.87
CA GLU A 236 18.96 -3.32 -5.73
C GLU A 236 17.59 -3.99 -5.56
N MET A 237 16.52 -3.19 -5.51
CA MET A 237 15.15 -3.71 -5.41
C MET A 237 14.80 -4.64 -6.58
N ALA A 238 15.27 -4.35 -7.79
CA ALA A 238 15.05 -5.20 -8.96
C ALA A 238 15.76 -6.55 -8.86
N ARG A 239 17.02 -6.58 -8.41
CA ARG A 239 17.76 -7.82 -8.17
C ARG A 239 17.09 -8.68 -7.11
N ILE A 240 16.64 -8.08 -6.01
CA ILE A 240 15.88 -8.77 -4.95
C ILE A 240 14.61 -9.37 -5.54
N THR A 241 13.78 -8.55 -6.20
CA THR A 241 12.52 -8.98 -6.81
C THR A 241 12.73 -10.12 -7.81
N CYS A 242 13.74 -10.03 -8.67
CA CYS A 242 14.07 -11.08 -9.63
C CYS A 242 14.56 -12.36 -8.96
N GLY A 243 15.41 -12.24 -7.93
CA GLY A 243 15.88 -13.38 -7.15
C GLY A 243 14.73 -14.16 -6.54
N TYR A 244 13.78 -13.47 -5.89
CA TYR A 244 12.58 -14.09 -5.33
C TYR A 244 11.64 -14.65 -6.40
N ALA A 245 11.40 -13.91 -7.48
CA ALA A 245 10.55 -14.37 -8.59
C ALA A 245 11.06 -15.68 -9.17
N LEU A 246 12.38 -15.82 -9.38
CA LEU A 246 12.99 -17.04 -9.89
C LEU A 246 12.99 -18.16 -8.86
N LYS A 247 13.33 -17.86 -7.60
CA LYS A 247 13.36 -18.83 -6.51
C LYS A 247 11.98 -19.44 -6.24
N LEU A 248 10.93 -18.63 -6.31
CA LEU A 248 9.55 -19.04 -6.04
C LEU A 248 8.80 -19.51 -7.31
N GLY A 249 9.42 -19.41 -8.49
CA GLY A 249 8.78 -19.78 -9.75
C GLY A 249 7.59 -18.90 -10.12
N ALA A 250 7.68 -17.59 -9.86
CA ALA A 250 6.63 -16.64 -10.13
C ALA A 250 6.32 -16.56 -11.62
N SER A 251 5.02 -16.65 -11.95
CA SER A 251 4.52 -16.55 -13.33
C SER A 251 4.25 -15.09 -13.72
N GLU A 252 3.89 -14.27 -12.75
CA GLU A 252 3.63 -12.84 -12.90
C GLU A 252 4.15 -12.08 -11.67
N VAL A 253 4.67 -10.88 -11.91
CA VAL A 253 4.97 -9.90 -10.88
C VAL A 253 4.21 -8.61 -11.18
N ARG A 254 3.61 -8.02 -10.15
CA ARG A 254 2.96 -6.70 -10.21
C ARG A 254 3.66 -5.76 -9.25
N ILE A 255 3.83 -4.50 -9.63
CA ILE A 255 4.50 -3.48 -8.82
C ILE A 255 3.65 -2.22 -8.76
N ALA A 256 3.40 -1.68 -7.57
CA ALA A 256 2.72 -0.40 -7.40
C ALA A 256 3.24 0.35 -6.17
N CYS A 257 3.10 1.67 -6.19
CA CYS A 257 3.28 2.50 -5.00
C CYS A 257 2.05 2.38 -4.10
N CYS A 258 2.26 2.21 -2.81
CA CYS A 258 1.23 2.18 -1.78
C CYS A 258 1.70 3.08 -0.63
N GLY A 259 1.34 4.37 -0.67
CA GLY A 259 1.83 5.39 0.26
C GLY A 259 3.36 5.44 0.35
N GLU A 260 3.92 5.14 1.51
CA GLU A 260 5.37 5.07 1.77
C GLU A 260 6.02 3.77 1.28
N PHE A 261 5.26 2.80 0.79
CA PHE A 261 5.77 1.52 0.30
C PHE A 261 5.77 1.45 -1.23
N ILE A 262 6.70 0.67 -1.76
CA ILE A 262 6.60 0.05 -3.07
C ILE A 262 6.28 -1.43 -2.85
N TRP A 263 5.13 -1.86 -3.34
CA TRP A 263 4.64 -3.23 -3.19
C TRP A 263 4.85 -4.01 -4.48
N ALA A 264 5.69 -5.04 -4.42
CA ALA A 264 5.83 -6.04 -5.46
C ALA A 264 5.13 -7.34 -5.06
N ARG A 265 4.11 -7.75 -5.80
CA ARG A 265 3.38 -9.01 -5.60
C ARG A 265 3.81 -10.04 -6.64
N LEU A 266 4.19 -11.23 -6.18
CA LEU A 266 4.68 -12.34 -6.99
C LEU A 266 3.63 -13.45 -7.02
N GLU A 267 3.03 -13.70 -8.19
CA GLU A 267 2.05 -14.77 -8.39
C GLU A 267 2.74 -16.11 -8.62
N CYS A 268 2.74 -16.95 -7.58
CA CYS A 268 3.40 -18.26 -7.55
C CYS A 268 2.34 -19.38 -7.50
N SER A 269 2.75 -20.62 -7.80
CA SER A 269 1.81 -21.75 -7.96
C SER A 269 1.13 -22.22 -6.66
N ARG A 270 1.66 -21.84 -5.49
CA ARG A 270 1.09 -22.21 -4.17
C ARG A 270 0.29 -21.06 -3.58
N GLU A 271 0.99 -19.99 -3.25
CA GLU A 271 0.45 -18.76 -2.67
C GLU A 271 1.24 -17.57 -3.22
N PRO A 272 0.62 -16.39 -3.33
CA PRO A 272 1.33 -15.19 -3.71
C PRO A 272 2.30 -14.77 -2.60
N ALA A 273 3.47 -14.26 -2.99
CA ALA A 273 4.42 -13.63 -2.08
C ALA A 273 4.41 -12.12 -2.27
N ASN A 274 4.62 -11.36 -1.19
CA ASN A 274 4.65 -9.91 -1.25
C ASN A 274 6.02 -9.41 -0.77
N LEU A 275 6.68 -8.62 -1.59
CA LEU A 275 7.88 -7.88 -1.21
C LEU A 275 7.47 -6.42 -1.05
N LEU A 276 7.76 -5.87 0.12
CA LEU A 276 7.51 -4.47 0.45
C LEU A 276 8.85 -3.76 0.60
N PHE A 277 9.00 -2.63 -0.08
CA PHE A 277 10.17 -1.78 0.05
C PHE A 277 9.72 -0.41 0.57
N HIS A 278 10.35 0.10 1.62
CA HIS A 278 10.14 1.49 2.02
C HIS A 278 10.66 2.41 0.91
N ARG A 279 9.81 3.32 0.45
CA ARG A 279 10.20 4.40 -0.45
C ARG A 279 10.99 5.40 0.37
N ARG A 280 12.14 5.81 -0.13
CA ARG A 280 12.90 6.89 0.52
C ARG A 280 12.00 8.11 0.67
N ASP A 281 11.84 8.58 1.90
CA ASP A 281 11.46 9.95 2.12
C ASP A 281 12.54 10.83 1.50
N THR A 282 12.16 11.65 0.53
CA THR A 282 12.93 12.85 0.20
C THR A 282 12.72 13.87 1.31
N ALA A 283 13.15 13.55 2.53
CA ALA A 283 13.46 14.54 3.55
C ALA A 283 14.94 14.88 3.41
N PRO A 284 15.33 16.18 3.45
CA PRO A 284 16.74 16.55 3.37
C PRO A 284 17.48 15.90 4.54
N GLN A 285 18.54 15.15 4.23
CA GLN A 285 19.51 14.66 5.19
C GLN A 285 20.14 15.86 5.90
N GLY A 286 19.72 16.10 7.15
CA GLY A 286 20.45 16.97 8.07
C GLY A 286 21.61 16.19 8.69
N ASP A 287 22.66 15.94 7.91
CA ASP A 287 24.01 15.68 8.44
C ASP A 287 24.66 17.06 8.64
N THR A 288 25.18 17.49 9.79
CA THR A 288 26.25 16.85 10.55
C THR A 288 26.36 17.55 11.92
N LEU A 289 26.25 16.80 13.01
CA LEU A 289 26.72 17.25 14.34
C LEU A 289 28.26 17.22 14.32
N HIS A 290 28.87 18.39 14.11
CA HIS A 290 30.29 18.57 14.41
C HIS A 290 30.47 18.73 15.93
N LEU A 291 30.89 17.65 16.58
CA LEU A 291 31.53 17.68 17.90
C LEU A 291 32.97 18.19 17.75
N THR A 292 33.25 19.36 18.31
CA THR A 292 34.60 19.87 18.64
C THR A 292 34.41 21.14 19.47
N GLY A 293 35.00 21.37 20.64
CA GLY A 293 35.69 20.53 21.60
C GLY A 293 35.83 21.38 22.87
N CYS A 294 35.31 20.93 24.02
CA CYS A 294 35.49 21.61 25.29
C CYS A 294 36.81 21.16 25.93
N ARG A 295 37.85 22.01 25.83
CA ARG A 295 39.02 21.93 26.72
C ARG A 295 38.67 22.58 28.05
N GLY A 296 38.29 21.76 29.04
CA GLY A 296 38.22 22.17 30.44
C GLY A 296 39.56 21.92 31.12
N SER A 297 40.27 22.99 31.45
CA SER A 297 41.52 22.99 32.21
C SER A 297 41.28 22.58 33.66
N SER A 298 42.08 21.63 34.14
CA SER A 298 42.28 21.31 35.54
C SER A 298 43.06 22.42 36.28
N ARG A 299 42.46 22.95 37.37
CA ARG A 299 42.96 23.31 38.74
C ARG A 299 44.47 23.64 38.96
N PRO A 300 44.89 24.38 40.03
CA PRO A 300 44.27 24.46 41.37
C PRO A 300 44.33 25.82 42.14
N VAL A 301 43.66 25.77 43.31
CA VAL A 301 43.72 26.54 44.56
C VAL A 301 45.05 27.25 44.91
N ALA A 302 44.98 28.50 45.41
CA ALA A 302 45.59 28.95 46.68
C ALA A 302 45.36 30.46 46.94
N SER A 303 44.96 30.75 48.19
CA SER A 303 45.10 31.99 48.98
C SER A 303 44.39 33.28 48.55
#